data_AF-A0AAN6MKF4-F1
#
_entry.id   AF-A0AAN6MKF4-F1
#
_cell.length_a   1.000
_cell.length_b   1.000
_cell.length_c   1.000
_cell.angle_alpha   90.00
_cell.angle_beta   90.00
_cell.angle_gamma   90.00
#
_symmetry.space_group_name_H-M   'P 1'
#
loop_
_entity.id
_entity.type
_entity.pdbx_description
1 polymer ?
#
loop_
_entity_poly.entity_id
_entity_poly.type
_entity_poly.pdbx_seq_one_letter_code
_entity_poly.pdbx_strand_id
1 'polypeptide(L)'
;MGCSRREVVHRGAKTAEGTAWMLWDHDLREKKLKVLRIVTGGVDSEEKRRKDVRALLLAALAEAKDWGLQKVLVWAPSPEQTAVVGEMWRELGPHVQVALEEREDGSIPSLRWRGGKALDGVVWEDNEYYEWC
;
A
#
# COMPACT_ATOMS: atom_id res chain seq x y z
N MET A 1 -23.89 -19.82 -17.04
CA MET A 1 -23.14 -18.67 -17.59
C MET A 1 -21.81 -18.62 -16.86
N GLY A 2 -20.72 -18.95 -17.55
CA GLY A 2 -19.38 -18.93 -16.94
C GLY A 2 -18.99 -17.50 -16.62
N CYS A 3 -18.62 -17.23 -15.36
CA CYS A 3 -18.08 -15.94 -14.95
C CYS A 3 -16.72 -15.77 -15.64
N SER A 4 -16.67 -15.00 -16.73
CA SER A 4 -15.42 -14.56 -17.34
C SER A 4 -14.67 -13.75 -16.29
N ARG A 5 -13.64 -14.33 -15.67
CA ARG A 5 -12.80 -13.63 -14.70
C ARG A 5 -12.09 -12.52 -15.45
N ARG A 6 -12.44 -11.25 -15.18
CA ARG A 6 -11.73 -10.08 -15.72
C ARG A 6 -10.24 -10.25 -15.42
N GLU A 7 -9.40 -10.09 -16.43
CA GLU A 7 -7.95 -10.18 -16.28
C GLU A 7 -7.39 -8.93 -15.59
N VAL A 8 -6.46 -9.12 -14.66
CA VAL A 8 -5.73 -8.03 -13.99
C VAL A 8 -4.58 -7.58 -14.87
N VAL A 9 -4.76 -6.41 -15.51
CA VAL A 9 -3.75 -5.81 -16.39
C VAL A 9 -2.82 -4.85 -15.62
N HIS A 10 -3.33 -4.18 -14.59
CA HIS A 10 -2.55 -3.23 -13.78
C HIS A 10 -2.32 -3.78 -12.37
N ARG A 11 -1.06 -4.05 -12.05
CA ARG A 11 -0.60 -4.49 -10.71
C ARG A 11 0.12 -3.39 -9.93
N GLY A 12 0.05 -2.17 -10.44
CA GLY A 12 0.79 -1.04 -9.92
C GLY A 12 0.75 0.16 -10.85
N ALA A 13 1.39 1.23 -10.40
CA ALA A 13 1.64 2.42 -11.19
C ALA A 13 3.06 2.92 -10.95
N LYS A 14 3.56 3.73 -11.88
CA LYS A 14 4.80 4.49 -11.76
C LYS A 14 4.56 5.94 -12.11
N THR A 15 5.31 6.84 -11.50
CA THR A 15 5.32 8.26 -11.89
C THR A 15 5.87 8.41 -13.31
N ALA A 16 5.58 9.54 -13.97
CA ALA A 16 6.02 9.77 -15.35
C ALA A 16 7.55 9.67 -15.51
N GLU A 17 8.29 10.10 -14.48
CA GLU A 17 9.75 10.02 -14.41
C GLU A 17 10.27 8.61 -14.10
N GLY A 18 9.40 7.70 -13.62
CA GLY A 18 9.76 6.33 -13.25
C GLY A 18 10.58 6.20 -11.97
N THR A 19 10.83 7.30 -11.25
CA THR A 19 11.62 7.31 -10.00
C THR A 19 10.82 6.85 -8.79
N ALA A 20 9.49 6.85 -8.89
CA ALA A 20 8.60 6.39 -7.85
C ALA A 20 7.55 5.44 -8.43
N TRP A 21 7.18 4.42 -7.66
CA TRP A 21 6.24 3.40 -8.08
C TRP A 21 5.51 2.77 -6.91
N MET A 22 4.38 2.13 -7.23
CA MET A 22 3.52 1.45 -6.27
C MET A 22 3.10 0.11 -6.87
N LEU A 23 3.04 -0.93 -6.04
CA LEU A 23 2.45 -2.23 -6.37
C LEU A 23 1.19 -2.46 -5.55
N TRP A 24 0.22 -3.14 -6.14
CA TRP A 24 -1.03 -3.49 -5.49
C TRP A 24 -1.59 -4.84 -5.91
N ASP A 25 -2.43 -5.41 -5.05
CA ASP A 25 -3.23 -6.60 -5.30
C ASP A 25 -4.73 -6.32 -5.22
N HIS A 26 -5.48 -6.99 -6.08
CA HIS A 26 -6.94 -6.91 -6.14
C HIS A 26 -7.55 -7.99 -5.24
N ASP A 27 -7.86 -7.63 -3.99
CA ASP A 27 -8.58 -8.52 -3.10
C ASP A 27 -10.08 -8.46 -3.43
N LEU A 28 -10.48 -9.25 -4.43
CA LEU A 28 -11.87 -9.36 -4.87
C LEU A 28 -12.78 -10.01 -3.82
N ARG A 29 -12.20 -10.77 -2.87
CA ARG A 29 -12.96 -11.41 -1.80
C ARG A 29 -13.37 -10.40 -0.74
N GLU A 30 -12.44 -9.56 -0.30
CA GLU A 30 -12.67 -8.52 0.70
C GLU A 30 -13.03 -7.15 0.09
N LYS A 31 -13.17 -7.08 -1.24
CA LYS A 31 -13.57 -5.90 -2.03
C LYS A 31 -12.68 -4.68 -1.78
N LYS A 32 -11.36 -4.90 -1.74
CA LYS A 32 -10.37 -3.84 -1.50
C LYS A 32 -9.14 -3.99 -2.38
N LEU A 33 -8.51 -2.87 -2.72
CA LEU A 33 -7.21 -2.85 -3.38
C LEU A 33 -6.14 -2.75 -2.29
N LYS A 34 -5.26 -3.74 -2.16
CA LYS A 34 -4.18 -3.74 -1.16
C LYS A 34 -2.92 -3.17 -1.77
N VAL A 35 -2.43 -2.05 -1.23
CA VAL A 35 -1.10 -1.56 -1.56
C VAL A 35 -0.07 -2.48 -0.92
N LEU A 36 0.79 -3.07 -1.74
CA LEU A 36 1.86 -3.97 -1.31
C LEU A 36 3.13 -3.18 -0.99
N ARG A 37 3.42 -2.17 -1.81
CA ARG A 37 4.63 -1.36 -1.68
C ARG A 37 4.46 0.01 -2.30
N ILE A 38 5.08 1.01 -1.68
CA ILE A 38 5.26 2.35 -2.23
C ILE A 38 6.75 2.63 -2.18
N VAL A 39 7.34 2.98 -3.33
CA VAL A 39 8.76 3.34 -3.45
C VAL A 39 8.86 4.75 -4.01
N THR A 40 9.65 5.59 -3.33
CA THR A 40 10.00 6.95 -3.76
C THR A 40 11.52 7.07 -3.87
N GLY A 41 12.01 8.08 -4.62
CA GLY A 41 13.44 8.30 -4.76
C GLY A 41 14.07 8.77 -3.45
N GLY A 42 15.07 8.03 -2.93
CA GLY A 42 15.71 8.37 -1.65
C GLY A 42 16.49 9.69 -1.65
N VAL A 43 16.92 10.16 -2.83
CA VAL A 43 17.60 11.46 -3.02
C VAL A 43 16.62 12.59 -3.36
N ASP A 44 15.34 12.28 -3.54
CA ASP A 44 14.34 13.28 -3.91
C ASP A 44 14.04 14.19 -2.72
N SER A 45 13.72 15.45 -3.02
CA SER A 45 13.22 16.38 -2.01
C SER A 45 11.92 15.87 -1.38
N GLU A 46 11.65 16.24 -0.14
CA GLU A 46 10.39 15.88 0.54
C GLU A 46 9.16 16.30 -0.26
N GLU A 47 9.20 17.49 -0.87
CA GLU A 47 8.12 17.98 -1.71
C GLU A 47 7.87 17.07 -2.91
N LYS A 48 8.94 16.60 -3.58
CA LYS A 48 8.84 15.68 -4.70
C LYS A 48 8.30 14.32 -4.25
N ARG A 49 8.82 13.76 -3.15
CA ARG A 49 8.32 12.48 -2.62
C ARG A 49 6.84 12.55 -2.27
N ARG A 50 6.39 13.63 -1.63
CA ARG A 50 4.96 13.84 -1.33
C ARG A 50 4.10 13.93 -2.60
N LYS A 51 4.55 14.64 -3.63
CA LYS A 51 3.88 14.71 -4.94
C LYS A 51 3.79 13.33 -5.60
N ASP A 52 4.87 12.55 -5.55
CA ASP A 52 4.94 11.21 -6.11
C ASP A 52 3.98 10.25 -5.36
N VAL A 53 4.02 10.23 -4.03
CA VAL A 53 3.08 9.44 -3.20
C VAL A 53 1.64 9.79 -3.52
N ARG A 54 1.32 11.08 -3.60
CA ARG A 54 -0.03 11.56 -3.96
C ARG A 54 -0.47 11.03 -5.33
N ALA A 55 0.38 11.12 -6.34
CA ALA A 55 0.07 10.66 -7.69
C ALA A 55 -0.18 9.14 -7.72
N LEU A 56 0.64 8.36 -7.00
CA LEU A 56 0.48 6.91 -6.90
C LEU A 56 -0.82 6.53 -6.17
N LEU A 57 -1.18 7.22 -5.09
CA LEU A 57 -2.43 6.97 -4.36
C LEU A 57 -3.67 7.33 -5.21
N LEU A 58 -3.61 8.39 -6.01
CA LEU A 58 -4.67 8.71 -6.97
C LEU A 58 -4.82 7.62 -8.05
N ALA A 59 -3.71 7.06 -8.54
CA ALA A 59 -3.74 5.93 -9.48
C ALA A 59 -4.38 4.69 -8.84
N ALA A 60 -4.04 4.37 -7.58
CA ALA A 60 -4.66 3.28 -6.84
C ALA A 60 -6.16 3.49 -6.62
N LEU A 61 -6.60 4.71 -6.32
CA LEU A 61 -8.03 5.05 -6.21
C LEU A 61 -8.76 4.87 -7.55
N ALA A 62 -8.13 5.26 -8.66
CA ALA A 62 -8.68 5.07 -10.00
C ALA A 62 -8.84 3.58 -10.34
N GLU A 63 -7.82 2.76 -10.08
CA GLU A 63 -7.87 1.30 -10.27
C GLU A 63 -8.97 0.68 -9.39
N ALA A 64 -9.02 1.03 -8.10
CA ALA A 64 -10.04 0.53 -7.19
C ALA A 64 -11.46 0.86 -7.69
N LYS A 65 -11.69 2.09 -8.15
CA LYS A 65 -12.96 2.53 -8.71
C LYS A 65 -13.33 1.72 -9.97
N ASP A 66 -12.39 1.52 -10.88
CA ASP A 66 -12.60 0.79 -12.13
C ASP A 66 -12.91 -0.71 -11.89
N TRP A 67 -12.38 -1.29 -10.83
CA TRP A 67 -12.69 -2.65 -10.39
C TRP A 67 -13.92 -2.76 -9.47
N GLY A 68 -14.57 -1.65 -9.14
CA GLY A 68 -15.69 -1.62 -8.19
C GLY A 68 -15.29 -2.02 -6.76
N LEU A 69 -14.03 -1.85 -6.40
CA LEU A 69 -13.51 -2.06 -5.05
C LEU A 69 -13.84 -0.85 -4.19
N GLN A 70 -14.21 -1.09 -2.93
CA GLN A 70 -14.76 -0.06 -2.06
C GLN A 70 -13.68 0.79 -1.38
N LYS A 71 -12.46 0.28 -1.28
CA LYS A 71 -11.37 0.94 -0.55
C LYS A 71 -10.00 0.54 -1.07
N VAL A 72 -9.05 1.46 -0.91
CA VAL A 72 -7.61 1.21 -1.02
C VAL A 72 -7.08 1.04 0.40
N LEU A 73 -6.33 -0.03 0.65
CA LEU A 73 -5.72 -0.35 1.93
C LEU A 73 -4.20 -0.19 1.84
N VAL A 74 -3.65 0.73 2.63
CA VAL A 74 -2.20 0.86 2.83
C VAL A 74 -1.87 0.35 4.22
N TRP A 75 -0.94 -0.59 4.32
CA TRP A 75 -0.50 -1.13 5.59
C TRP A 75 0.67 -0.34 6.15
N ALA A 76 0.64 -0.08 7.47
CA ALA A 76 1.69 0.61 8.22
C ALA A 76 2.27 1.82 7.47
N PRO A 77 1.41 2.80 7.05
CA PRO A 77 1.88 3.92 6.26
C PRO A 77 2.90 4.76 7.04
N SER A 78 3.88 5.31 6.33
CA SER A 78 4.83 6.23 6.95
C SER A 78 4.13 7.53 7.40
N PRO A 79 4.75 8.31 8.31
CA PRO A 79 4.23 9.63 8.66
C PRO A 79 4.04 10.56 7.44
N GLU A 80 4.96 10.49 6.47
CA GLU A 80 4.88 11.24 5.21
C GLU A 80 3.66 10.81 4.38
N GLN A 81 3.42 9.51 4.22
CA GLN A 81 2.26 8.98 3.51
C GLN A 81 0.94 9.36 4.21
N THR A 82 0.92 9.29 5.53
CA THR A 82 -0.24 9.69 6.36
C THR A 82 -0.56 11.17 6.18
N ALA A 83 0.46 12.04 6.15
CA ALA A 83 0.28 13.48 5.91
C ALA A 83 -0.32 13.75 4.52
N VAL A 84 0.20 13.11 3.48
CA VAL A 84 -0.31 13.22 2.10
C VAL A 84 -1.77 12.80 2.01
N VAL A 85 -2.13 11.68 2.62
CA VAL A 85 -3.52 11.19 2.63
C VAL A 85 -4.44 12.18 3.37
N GLY A 86 -3.99 12.77 4.47
CA GLY A 86 -4.74 13.81 5.19
C GLY A 86 -4.98 15.07 4.35
N GLU A 87 -4.02 15.49 3.54
CA GLU A 87 -4.19 16.60 2.60
C GLU A 87 -5.15 16.25 1.48
N MET A 88 -5.00 15.05 0.88
CA MET A 88 -5.93 14.54 -0.13
C MET A 88 -7.37 14.52 0.37
N TRP A 89 -7.59 14.12 1.62
CA TRP A 89 -8.94 14.13 2.21
C TRP A 89 -9.53 15.54 2.30
N ARG A 90 -8.73 16.53 2.75
CA ARG A 90 -9.18 17.93 2.83
C ARG A 90 -9.52 18.50 1.46
N GLU A 91 -8.75 18.14 0.43
CA GLU A 91 -8.94 18.66 -0.93
C GLU A 91 -10.06 17.95 -1.70
N LEU A 92 -10.15 16.62 -1.60
CA LEU A 92 -11.16 15.81 -2.30
C LEU A 92 -12.51 15.77 -1.57
N GLY A 93 -12.53 16.18 -0.30
CA GLY A 93 -13.74 16.34 0.50
C GLY A 93 -14.58 15.05 0.54
N PRO A 94 -15.88 15.10 0.24
CA PRO A 94 -16.79 13.96 0.40
C PRO A 94 -16.51 12.80 -0.58
N HIS A 95 -15.63 12.98 -1.57
CA HIS A 95 -15.32 11.94 -2.56
C HIS A 95 -14.37 10.87 -2.06
N VAL A 96 -13.61 11.13 -0.98
CA VAL A 96 -12.67 10.19 -0.38
C VAL A 96 -12.80 10.27 1.13
N GLN A 97 -13.00 9.13 1.79
CA GLN A 97 -12.93 9.02 3.24
C GLN A 97 -11.61 8.35 3.63
N VAL A 98 -10.95 8.90 4.66
CA VAL A 98 -9.72 8.35 5.22
C VAL A 98 -10.02 7.82 6.62
N ALA A 99 -9.62 6.58 6.88
CA ALA A 99 -9.63 5.96 8.20
C ALA A 99 -8.22 5.49 8.53
N LEU A 100 -7.70 5.92 9.68
CA LEU A 100 -6.48 5.41 10.27
C LEU A 100 -6.89 4.50 11.42
N GLU A 101 -6.69 3.20 11.24
CA GLU A 101 -7.13 2.17 12.18
C GLU A 101 -5.91 1.38 12.64
N GLU A 102 -5.80 1.17 13.95
CA GLU A 102 -4.91 0.16 14.51
C GLU A 102 -5.58 -1.20 14.34
N ARG A 103 -4.84 -2.18 13.81
CA ARG A 103 -5.39 -3.52 13.61
C ARG A 103 -5.17 -4.36 14.85
N GLU A 104 -6.27 -4.73 15.48
CA GLU A 104 -6.27 -5.60 16.65
C GLU A 104 -6.43 -7.09 16.27
N ASP A 105 -6.96 -7.39 15.07
CA ASP A 105 -7.41 -8.74 14.70
C ASP A 105 -6.72 -9.30 13.42
N GLY A 106 -6.02 -10.44 13.56
CA GLY A 106 -5.66 -11.36 12.47
C GLY A 106 -4.59 -10.90 11.46
N SER A 107 -3.92 -11.88 10.83
CA SER A 107 -2.91 -11.69 9.76
C SER A 107 -1.79 -10.68 10.07
N ILE A 108 -1.42 -10.55 11.35
CA ILE A 108 -0.19 -9.85 11.76
C ILE A 108 0.97 -10.80 11.43
N PRO A 109 1.88 -10.45 10.50
CA PRO A 109 3.06 -11.24 10.24
C PRO A 109 3.82 -11.40 11.56
N SER A 110 3.86 -12.62 12.07
CA SER A 110 4.49 -12.92 13.35
C SER A 110 5.53 -13.99 13.13
N LEU A 111 6.79 -13.64 13.41
CA LEU A 111 7.86 -14.62 13.46
C LEU A 111 7.76 -15.38 14.78
N ARG A 112 7.48 -16.69 14.73
CA ARG A 112 7.57 -17.55 15.92
C ARG A 112 9.03 -17.91 16.18
N TRP A 113 9.72 -17.10 16.97
CA TRP A 113 11.08 -17.37 17.42
C TRP A 113 11.14 -18.62 18.31
N ARG A 114 12.05 -19.55 18.01
CA ARG A 114 12.30 -20.77 18.80
C ARG A 114 13.69 -20.82 19.44
N GLY A 115 14.53 -19.80 19.29
CA GLY A 115 15.94 -19.79 19.70
C GLY A 115 16.23 -19.39 21.16
N GLY A 116 15.23 -19.38 22.05
CA GLY A 116 15.42 -18.96 23.45
C GLY A 116 15.48 -17.43 23.64
N LYS A 117 15.85 -16.95 24.83
CA LYS A 117 15.86 -15.49 25.15
C LYS A 117 17.15 -14.77 24.74
N ALA A 118 18.21 -15.50 24.41
CA ALA A 118 19.49 -14.92 24.03
C ALA A 118 19.38 -14.33 22.61
N LEU A 119 19.61 -13.03 22.49
CA LEU A 119 19.62 -12.31 21.21
C LEU A 119 21.04 -12.05 20.70
N ASP A 120 22.06 -12.44 21.47
CA ASP A 120 23.47 -12.23 21.12
C ASP A 120 23.80 -13.01 19.83
N GLY A 121 24.16 -12.27 18.77
CA GLY A 121 24.45 -12.83 17.44
C GLY A 121 23.23 -13.05 16.54
N VAL A 122 22.02 -12.67 16.96
CA VAL A 122 20.83 -12.69 16.10
C VAL A 122 20.79 -11.41 15.28
N VAL A 123 20.89 -11.55 13.95
CA VAL A 123 20.70 -10.44 13.01
C VAL A 123 19.29 -10.51 12.46
N TRP A 124 18.51 -9.43 12.65
CA TRP A 124 17.27 -9.24 11.93
C TRP A 124 17.59 -8.65 10.55
N GLU A 125 17.47 -9.46 9.51
CA GLU A 125 17.51 -8.97 8.14
C GLU A 125 16.09 -8.77 7.65
N ASP A 126 15.81 -7.61 7.06
CA ASP A 126 14.55 -7.35 6.38
C ASP A 126 14.47 -8.27 5.18
N ASN A 127 13.86 -9.43 5.40
CA ASN A 127 13.59 -10.37 4.33
C ASN A 127 12.41 -9.81 3.53
N GLU A 128 12.69 -9.08 2.45
CA GLU A 128 11.67 -8.66 1.47
C GLU A 128 11.02 -9.87 0.77
N TYR A 129 11.48 -11.10 1.04
CA TYR A 129 10.88 -12.33 0.56
C TYR A 129 9.77 -12.77 1.54
N TYR A 130 8.56 -12.25 1.33
CA TYR A 130 7.32 -13.01 1.09
C TYR A 130 6.14 -12.04 1.12
N GLU A 131 5.75 -11.60 -0.06
CA GLU A 131 4.36 -11.26 -0.37
C GLU A 131 3.50 -12.47 0.03
N TRP A 132 2.68 -12.32 1.07
CA TRP A 132 1.64 -13.28 1.39
C TRP A 132 0.64 -13.31 0.23
N CYS A 133 0.62 -14.41 -0.51
CA CYS A 133 -0.53 -14.83 -1.33
C CYS A 133 -1.58 -15.50 -0.45
#